data_AF-A0A143PS71-F1
#
_entry.id   AF-A0A143PS71-F1
#
_cell.length_a   1.000
_cell.length_b   1.000
_cell.length_c   1.000
_cell.angle_alpha   90.00
_cell.angle_beta   90.00
_cell.angle_gamma   90.00
#
_symmetry.space_group_name_H-M   'P 1'
#
loop_
_entity.id
_entity.type
_entity.pdbx_description
1 polymer ?
#
loop_
_entity_poly.entity_id
_entity_poly.type
_entity_poly.pdbx_seq_one_letter_code
_entity_poly.pdbx_strand_id
1 'polypeptide(L)'
;MSGHEIARADEGRARPPSRDALRRPRGAGPTIGNDAHLRAGREAFVLPLLLIGVAAGGGFRSSITDGAWRFLPPTPMALVLGLLLVGMLVRTGVLVPWALLGPQRSGLANANGAMLLGTLLLASAQVFTALSPESGLLQVLASVFFLLLLLNTLAAQPTRARAMQSLGVVLLSAFVLKYVVLDSLYAPEGSLARKVVTTLIEGVSLGALGYTAHGAATAYVAFVVVLAYLFALVLLPGDEMTTTVGPALRAGRQLEADGHGLGVGRLGEPALPGEPALPTVTATPASDARLAPPRPDDR
;
A
#
# COMPACT_ATOMS: atom_id res chain seq x y z
N MET A 1 -22.66 28.16 44.43
CA MET A 1 -21.63 29.12 43.96
C MET A 1 -21.51 28.89 42.46
N SER A 2 -22.38 29.37 41.57
CA SER A 2 -22.89 30.74 41.33
C SER A 2 -21.80 31.79 41.31
N GLY A 3 -21.54 32.33 40.11
CA GLY A 3 -20.70 33.50 39.88
C GLY A 3 -20.36 33.75 38.41
N HIS A 4 -21.17 34.61 37.77
CA HIS A 4 -20.92 35.54 36.64
C HIS A 4 -20.17 35.08 35.36
N GLU A 5 -20.72 35.17 34.14
CA GLU A 5 -21.39 36.28 33.42
C GLU A 5 -20.42 37.38 32.91
N ILE A 6 -20.70 37.82 31.67
CA ILE A 6 -20.35 39.09 31.01
C ILE A 6 -19.20 39.08 29.98
N ALA A 7 -19.62 38.81 28.73
CA ALA A 7 -19.60 39.71 27.55
C ALA A 7 -18.27 40.36 27.07
N ARG A 8 -18.00 40.14 25.77
CA ARG A 8 -17.95 41.17 24.68
C ARG A 8 -17.58 40.43 23.38
N ALA A 9 -18.49 40.28 22.42
CA ALA A 9 -18.89 41.33 21.48
C ALA A 9 -17.66 41.94 20.77
N ASP A 10 -17.15 41.23 19.77
CA ASP A 10 -16.44 41.85 18.66
C ASP A 10 -17.04 41.31 17.35
N GLU A 11 -18.25 41.83 17.10
CA GLU A 11 -18.91 41.79 15.81
C GLU A 11 -18.12 42.64 14.81
N GLY A 12 -17.90 42.05 13.64
CA GLY A 12 -18.25 42.78 12.43
C GLY A 12 -17.28 43.87 11.99
N ARG A 13 -16.11 43.48 11.50
CA ARG A 13 -15.62 44.05 10.24
C ARG A 13 -15.26 42.94 9.26
N ALA A 14 -16.30 42.47 8.58
CA ALA A 14 -16.18 41.77 7.30
C ALA A 14 -15.40 42.67 6.34
N ARG A 15 -14.09 42.42 6.24
CA ARG A 15 -13.22 43.06 5.25
C ARG A 15 -13.72 42.58 3.88
N PRO A 16 -14.15 43.47 2.96
CA PRO A 16 -14.60 43.04 1.65
C PRO A 16 -13.47 42.25 0.99
N PRO A 17 -13.78 41.09 0.36
CA PRO A 17 -12.78 40.28 -0.31
C PRO A 17 -12.10 41.17 -1.36
N SER A 18 -10.80 41.42 -1.17
CA SER A 18 -10.01 42.23 -2.07
C SER A 18 -10.10 41.65 -3.47
N ARG A 19 -10.61 42.45 -4.43
CA ARG A 19 -10.79 42.07 -5.84
C ARG A 19 -9.50 41.59 -6.52
N ASP A 20 -8.36 41.82 -5.90
CA ASP A 20 -7.06 41.32 -6.37
C ASP A 20 -6.88 39.80 -6.24
N ALA A 21 -7.69 39.10 -5.41
CA ALA A 21 -7.67 37.64 -5.33
C ALA A 21 -8.25 36.94 -6.58
N LEU A 22 -9.03 37.67 -7.39
CA LEU A 22 -9.60 37.17 -8.65
C LEU A 22 -8.64 37.32 -9.85
N ARG A 23 -7.48 37.96 -9.66
CA ARG A 23 -6.44 38.09 -10.68
C ARG A 23 -5.33 37.06 -10.50
N ARG A 24 -5.68 35.82 -10.15
CA ARG A 24 -4.74 34.71 -10.33
C ARG A 24 -4.49 34.52 -11.83
N PRO A 25 -3.23 34.54 -12.28
CA PRO A 25 -2.89 34.43 -13.69
C PRO A 25 -3.41 33.10 -14.24
N ARG A 26 -4.38 33.20 -15.14
CA ARG A 26 -5.02 32.09 -15.86
C ARG A 26 -4.10 31.46 -16.93
N GLY A 27 -2.78 31.53 -16.73
CA GLY A 27 -1.80 31.45 -17.82
C GLY A 27 -0.72 30.38 -17.70
N ALA A 28 -0.81 29.46 -16.75
CA ALA A 28 0.05 28.28 -16.73
C ALA A 28 -0.85 27.05 -16.80
N GLY A 29 -1.35 26.76 -18.01
CA GLY A 29 -1.91 25.44 -18.28
C GLY A 29 -0.85 24.40 -17.95
N PRO A 30 -1.19 23.30 -17.25
CA PRO A 30 -0.23 22.24 -16.97
C PRO A 30 0.41 21.81 -18.28
N THR A 31 1.74 21.78 -18.32
CA THR A 31 2.54 21.24 -19.42
C THR A 31 2.34 19.73 -19.51
N ILE A 32 1.15 19.32 -19.95
CA ILE A 32 0.70 17.91 -20.02
C ILE A 32 1.64 17.03 -20.87
N GLY A 33 2.43 17.62 -21.76
CA GLY A 33 3.36 16.89 -22.64
C GLY A 33 4.63 16.36 -21.95
N ASN A 34 5.32 17.17 -21.13
CA ASN A 34 6.64 16.80 -20.62
C ASN A 34 6.57 15.81 -19.45
N ASP A 35 5.53 15.92 -18.62
CA ASP A 35 5.37 15.04 -17.45
C ASP A 35 5.00 13.60 -17.86
N ALA A 36 4.31 13.45 -18.99
CA ALA A 36 3.93 12.14 -19.53
C ALA A 36 5.16 11.35 -20.01
N HIS A 37 6.09 12.00 -20.71
CA HIS A 37 7.31 11.35 -21.19
C HIS A 37 8.26 10.95 -20.05
N LEU A 38 8.41 11.81 -19.03
CA LEU A 38 9.23 11.51 -17.85
C LEU A 38 8.63 10.36 -17.02
N ARG A 39 7.30 10.29 -16.90
CA ARG A 39 6.62 9.15 -16.26
C ARG A 39 6.82 7.86 -17.05
N ALA A 40 6.69 7.89 -18.38
CA ALA A 40 6.87 6.71 -19.22
C ALA A 40 8.27 6.09 -19.11
N GLY A 41 9.33 6.91 -19.17
CA GLY A 41 10.70 6.43 -19.02
C GLY A 41 10.99 5.85 -17.62
N ARG A 42 10.48 6.51 -16.57
CA ARG A 42 10.61 6.05 -15.19
C ARG A 42 9.91 4.70 -14.95
N GLU A 43 8.70 4.54 -15.48
CA GLU A 43 7.91 3.31 -15.37
C GLU A 43 8.52 2.16 -16.19
N ALA A 44 9.08 2.45 -17.36
CA ALA A 44 9.63 1.44 -18.24
C ALA A 44 11.00 0.89 -17.80
N PHE A 45 11.87 1.74 -17.23
CA PHE A 45 13.26 1.34 -16.96
C PHE A 45 13.64 1.42 -15.50
N VAL A 46 13.36 2.53 -14.83
CA VAL A 46 13.84 2.76 -13.46
C VAL A 46 13.18 1.79 -12.50
N LEU A 47 11.85 1.65 -12.58
CA LEU A 47 11.11 0.84 -11.62
C LEU A 47 11.42 -0.66 -11.74
N PRO A 48 11.42 -1.27 -12.95
CA PRO A 48 11.80 -2.68 -13.10
C PRO A 48 13.25 -2.94 -12.69
N LEU A 49 14.19 -2.07 -13.09
CA LEU A 49 15.61 -2.24 -12.73
C LEU A 49 15.81 -2.18 -11.22
N LEU A 50 15.10 -1.27 -10.54
CA LEU A 50 15.16 -1.14 -9.09
C LEU A 50 14.57 -2.38 -8.39
N LEU A 51 13.42 -2.88 -8.84
CA LEU A 51 12.81 -4.09 -8.29
C LEU A 51 13.65 -5.35 -8.55
N ILE A 52 14.27 -5.46 -9.73
CA ILE A 52 15.22 -6.55 -10.03
C ILE A 52 16.44 -6.45 -9.11
N GLY A 53 16.97 -5.24 -8.89
CA GLY A 53 18.05 -4.99 -7.95
C GLY A 53 17.69 -5.39 -6.51
N VAL A 54 16.47 -5.09 -6.07
CA VAL A 54 15.93 -5.51 -4.78
C VAL A 54 15.80 -7.04 -4.71
N ALA A 55 15.28 -7.69 -5.76
CA ALA A 55 15.13 -9.14 -5.79
C ALA A 55 16.49 -9.85 -5.77
N ALA A 56 17.48 -9.34 -6.51
CA ALA A 56 18.85 -9.86 -6.52
C ALA A 56 19.58 -9.58 -5.20
N GLY A 57 19.44 -8.37 -4.64
CA GLY A 57 20.07 -8.00 -3.37
C GLY A 57 19.43 -8.69 -2.16
N GLY A 58 18.12 -8.96 -2.17
CA GLY A 58 17.45 -9.60 -1.04
C GLY A 58 17.86 -11.06 -0.81
N GLY A 59 18.30 -11.75 -1.87
CA GLY A 59 18.86 -13.10 -1.79
C GLY A 59 20.35 -13.14 -1.40
N PHE A 60 21.03 -12.00 -1.38
CA PHE A 60 22.46 -11.93 -1.12
C PHE A 60 22.83 -12.33 0.32
N ARG A 61 23.77 -13.25 0.50
CA ARG A 61 24.38 -13.57 1.80
C ARG A 61 25.89 -13.73 1.66
N SER A 62 26.62 -13.18 2.64
CA SER A 62 28.06 -13.34 2.81
C SER A 62 28.36 -14.22 4.03
N SER A 63 29.09 -15.33 3.84
CA SER A 63 29.62 -16.15 4.95
C SER A 63 30.81 -15.44 5.60
N ILE A 64 30.83 -15.34 6.93
CA ILE A 64 32.01 -14.82 7.67
C ILE A 64 33.16 -15.82 7.55
N THR A 65 32.86 -17.11 7.68
CA THR A 65 33.87 -18.18 7.81
C THR A 65 34.63 -18.39 6.52
N ASP A 66 33.94 -18.37 5.38
CA ASP A 66 34.53 -18.75 4.09
C ASP A 66 34.71 -17.56 3.14
N GLY A 67 34.21 -16.38 3.50
CA GLY A 67 34.10 -15.23 2.60
C GLY A 67 33.23 -15.50 1.36
N ALA A 68 32.55 -16.65 1.31
CA ALA A 68 31.78 -17.08 0.16
C ALA A 68 30.48 -16.28 0.02
N TRP A 69 30.13 -16.02 -1.23
CA TRP A 69 28.95 -15.27 -1.65
C TRP A 69 27.91 -16.29 -2.11
N ARG A 70 26.76 -16.32 -1.45
CA ARG A 70 25.66 -17.21 -1.83
C ARG A 70 24.40 -16.41 -2.10
N PHE A 71 23.67 -16.85 -3.11
CA PHE A 71 22.35 -16.31 -3.43
C PHE A 71 21.28 -17.28 -2.94
N LEU A 72 20.43 -16.82 -2.03
CA LEU A 72 19.29 -17.58 -1.54
C LEU A 72 18.06 -17.25 -2.39
N PRO A 73 17.41 -18.25 -3.00
CA PRO A 73 16.12 -18.04 -3.64
C PRO A 73 15.04 -17.74 -2.59
N PRO A 74 13.93 -17.08 -2.97
CA PRO A 74 12.85 -16.82 -2.04
C PRO A 74 12.22 -18.15 -1.61
N THR A 75 11.95 -18.28 -0.32
CA THR A 75 11.26 -19.48 0.20
C THR A 75 9.78 -19.49 -0.24
N PRO A 76 9.12 -20.67 -0.30
CA PRO A 76 7.69 -20.74 -0.62
C PRO A 76 6.83 -19.88 0.31
N MET A 77 7.14 -19.87 1.60
CA MET A 77 6.45 -19.01 2.57
C MET A 77 6.67 -17.52 2.29
N ALA A 78 7.88 -17.12 1.89
CA ALA A 78 8.14 -15.74 1.50
C ALA A 78 7.40 -15.33 0.21
N LEU A 79 7.17 -16.25 -0.73
CA LEU A 79 6.28 -16.01 -1.87
C LEU A 79 4.84 -15.77 -1.43
N VAL A 80 4.34 -16.54 -0.46
CA VAL A 80 3.00 -16.31 0.12
C VAL A 80 2.92 -14.94 0.79
N LEU A 81 3.91 -14.55 1.60
CA LEU A 81 3.98 -13.23 2.22
C LEU A 81 4.08 -12.11 1.16
N GLY A 82 4.88 -12.32 0.11
CA GLY A 82 4.97 -11.40 -1.03
C GLY A 82 3.64 -11.22 -1.74
N LEU A 83 2.89 -12.31 -1.94
CA LEU A 83 1.57 -12.26 -2.57
C LEU A 83 0.55 -11.52 -1.69
N LEU A 84 0.56 -11.76 -0.38
CA LEU A 84 -0.29 -11.03 0.57
C LEU A 84 0.06 -9.55 0.64
N LEU A 85 1.34 -9.20 0.58
CA LEU A 85 1.79 -7.82 0.52
C LEU A 85 1.32 -7.16 -0.78
N VAL A 86 1.49 -7.80 -1.95
CA VAL A 86 0.96 -7.29 -3.22
C VAL A 86 -0.56 -7.11 -3.13
N GLY A 87 -1.30 -8.08 -2.60
CA GLY A 87 -2.74 -7.96 -2.37
C GLY A 87 -3.12 -6.79 -1.47
N MET A 88 -2.33 -6.53 -0.42
CA MET A 88 -2.49 -5.37 0.46
C MET A 88 -2.22 -4.05 -0.27
N LEU A 89 -1.20 -3.99 -1.12
CA LEU A 89 -0.91 -2.82 -1.95
C LEU A 89 -2.05 -2.53 -2.94
N VAL A 90 -2.64 -3.57 -3.54
CA VAL A 90 -3.81 -3.43 -4.42
C VAL A 90 -5.01 -2.92 -3.63
N ARG A 91 -5.31 -3.54 -2.48
CA ARG A 91 -6.46 -3.19 -1.65
C ARG A 91 -6.40 -1.77 -1.09
N THR A 92 -5.21 -1.26 -0.81
CA THR A 92 -4.98 0.09 -0.26
C THR A 92 -4.83 1.16 -1.35
N GLY A 93 -4.86 0.77 -2.64
CA GLY A 93 -4.66 1.67 -3.78
C GLY A 93 -3.23 2.17 -3.94
N VAL A 94 -2.24 1.55 -3.27
CA VAL A 94 -0.82 1.81 -3.53
C VAL A 94 -0.44 1.27 -4.92
N LEU A 95 -0.98 0.11 -5.28
CA LEU A 95 -0.80 -0.53 -6.57
C LEU A 95 -2.14 -0.60 -7.30
N VAL A 96 -2.13 -0.26 -8.58
CA VAL A 96 -3.33 -0.21 -9.42
C VAL A 96 -3.12 -1.17 -10.60
N PRO A 97 -3.43 -2.48 -10.47
CA PRO A 97 -3.10 -3.47 -11.49
C PRO A 97 -3.75 -3.18 -12.84
N TRP A 98 -4.98 -2.65 -12.85
CA TRP A 98 -5.70 -2.29 -14.06
C TRP A 98 -5.11 -1.09 -14.80
N ALA A 99 -4.33 -0.25 -14.11
CA ALA A 99 -3.56 0.79 -14.77
C ALA A 99 -2.38 0.18 -15.55
N LEU A 100 -1.79 -0.91 -15.04
CA LEU A 100 -0.66 -1.60 -15.67
C LEU A 100 -1.10 -2.58 -16.77
N LEU A 101 -2.24 -3.24 -16.57
CA LEU A 101 -2.82 -4.25 -17.46
C LEU A 101 -4.21 -3.80 -17.89
N GLY A 102 -4.39 -3.51 -19.17
CA GLY A 102 -5.68 -3.06 -19.68
C GLY A 102 -5.90 -3.37 -21.17
N PRO A 103 -7.14 -3.56 -21.61
CA PRO A 103 -7.46 -3.77 -23.03
C PRO A 103 -7.09 -2.58 -23.91
N GLN A 104 -7.04 -1.38 -23.34
CA GLN A 104 -6.69 -0.14 -24.02
C GLN A 104 -5.18 0.06 -24.20
N ARG A 105 -4.34 -0.79 -23.57
CA ARG A 105 -2.89 -0.73 -23.69
C ARG A 105 -2.42 -1.69 -24.79
N SER A 106 -1.33 -1.32 -25.48
CA SER A 106 -0.71 -2.20 -26.47
C SER A 106 -0.22 -3.50 -25.82
N GLY A 107 -0.07 -4.57 -26.61
CA GLY A 107 0.43 -5.86 -26.10
C GLY A 107 1.79 -5.75 -25.41
N LEU A 108 2.71 -4.95 -25.96
CA LEU A 108 4.01 -4.67 -25.34
C LEU A 108 3.89 -3.92 -24.00
N ALA A 109 2.96 -2.97 -23.90
CA ALA A 109 2.73 -2.25 -22.66
C ALA A 109 2.14 -3.16 -21.57
N ASN A 110 1.23 -4.07 -21.94
CA ASN A 110 0.70 -5.09 -21.04
C ASN A 110 1.79 -6.10 -20.61
N ALA A 111 2.66 -6.53 -21.52
CA ALA A 111 3.79 -7.40 -21.18
C ALA A 111 4.74 -6.73 -20.18
N ASN A 112 5.05 -5.44 -20.37
CA ASN A 112 5.83 -4.67 -19.41
C ASN A 112 5.12 -4.55 -18.04
N GLY A 113 3.81 -4.28 -18.04
CA GLY A 113 3.01 -4.25 -16.81
C GLY A 113 3.03 -5.59 -16.05
N ALA A 114 2.91 -6.70 -16.78
CA ALA A 114 2.99 -8.05 -16.20
C ALA A 114 4.39 -8.35 -15.65
N MET A 115 5.44 -7.98 -16.37
CA MET A 115 6.83 -8.10 -15.91
C MET A 115 7.07 -7.28 -14.64
N LEU A 116 6.51 -6.08 -14.55
CA LEU A 116 6.60 -5.21 -13.37
C LEU A 116 5.87 -5.81 -12.16
N LEU A 117 4.68 -6.37 -12.36
CA LEU A 117 3.95 -7.08 -11.30
C LEU A 117 4.69 -8.33 -10.83
N GLY A 118 5.27 -9.10 -11.76
CA GLY A 118 6.09 -10.28 -11.43
C GLY A 118 7.36 -9.92 -10.66
N THR A 119 8.08 -8.90 -11.11
CA THR A 119 9.29 -8.41 -10.40
C THR A 119 8.95 -7.82 -9.04
N LEU A 120 7.82 -7.12 -8.89
CA LEU A 120 7.34 -6.63 -7.60
C LEU A 120 7.05 -7.78 -6.63
N LEU A 121 6.40 -8.86 -7.10
CA LEU A 121 6.14 -10.06 -6.29
C LEU A 121 7.46 -10.71 -5.84
N LEU A 122 8.41 -10.90 -6.76
CA LEU A 122 9.71 -11.50 -6.44
C LEU A 122 10.53 -10.62 -5.49
N ALA A 123 10.56 -9.30 -5.71
CA ALA A 123 11.21 -8.35 -4.83
C ALA A 123 10.60 -8.38 -3.43
N SER A 124 9.27 -8.43 -3.32
CA SER A 124 8.57 -8.53 -2.04
C SER A 124 8.93 -9.81 -1.30
N ALA A 125 8.93 -10.95 -1.98
CA ALA A 125 9.34 -12.23 -1.40
C ALA A 125 10.82 -12.22 -0.97
N GLN A 126 11.68 -11.57 -1.74
CA GLN A 126 13.10 -11.46 -1.39
C GLN A 126 13.35 -10.52 -0.22
N VAL A 127 12.55 -9.46 -0.05
CA VAL A 127 12.59 -8.62 1.16
C VAL A 127 12.18 -9.43 2.39
N PHE A 128 11.11 -10.23 2.32
CA PHE A 128 10.74 -11.11 3.44
C PHE A 128 11.80 -12.18 3.71
N THR A 129 12.45 -12.70 2.69
CA THR A 129 13.57 -13.66 2.83
C THR A 129 14.79 -12.98 3.47
N ALA A 130 15.07 -11.72 3.13
CA ALA A 130 16.12 -10.92 3.75
C ALA A 130 15.82 -10.59 5.22
N LEU A 131 14.56 -10.36 5.58
CA LEU A 131 14.17 -9.99 6.95
C LEU A 131 13.86 -11.19 7.85
N SER A 132 13.58 -12.36 7.28
CA SER A 132 13.33 -13.58 8.05
C SER A 132 14.65 -14.25 8.45
N PRO A 133 14.75 -14.79 9.66
CA PRO A 133 15.80 -15.74 10.03
C PRO A 133 15.81 -16.94 9.06
N GLU A 134 16.98 -17.48 8.75
CA GLU A 134 17.12 -18.51 7.70
C GLU A 134 16.70 -19.91 8.14
N SER A 135 16.66 -20.15 9.45
CA SER A 135 16.46 -21.48 10.00
C SER A 135 15.84 -21.46 11.39
N GLY A 136 15.26 -22.60 11.75
CA GLY A 136 14.77 -22.91 13.10
C GLY A 136 13.45 -22.23 13.47
N LEU A 137 13.15 -22.24 14.77
CA LEU A 137 11.91 -21.71 15.32
C LEU A 137 11.69 -20.21 15.01
N LEU A 138 12.77 -19.43 14.97
CA LEU A 138 12.71 -18.00 14.70
C LEU A 138 12.20 -17.70 13.28
N GLN A 139 12.55 -18.54 12.29
CA GLN A 139 12.02 -18.42 10.94
C GLN A 139 10.50 -18.63 10.91
N VAL A 140 10.02 -19.68 11.59
CA VAL A 140 8.59 -19.99 11.66
C VAL A 140 7.85 -18.88 12.38
N LEU A 141 8.36 -18.42 13.52
CA LEU A 141 7.77 -17.34 14.31
C LEU A 141 7.70 -16.04 13.53
N ALA A 142 8.79 -15.64 12.86
CA ALA A 142 8.80 -14.45 12.01
C ALA A 142 7.80 -14.57 10.85
N SER A 143 7.73 -15.74 10.21
CA SER A 143 6.79 -16.00 9.11
C SER A 143 5.34 -15.89 9.56
N VAL A 144 4.98 -16.53 10.67
CA VAL A 144 3.64 -16.47 11.26
C VAL A 144 3.32 -15.04 11.71
N PHE A 145 4.27 -14.34 12.32
CA PHE A 145 4.11 -12.95 12.70
C PHE A 145 3.81 -12.04 11.51
N PHE A 146 4.61 -12.11 10.43
CA PHE A 146 4.36 -11.34 9.22
C PHE A 146 3.03 -11.72 8.55
N LEU A 147 2.71 -13.01 8.52
CA LEU A 147 1.45 -13.50 7.98
C LEU A 147 0.26 -12.87 8.70
N LEU A 148 0.23 -12.97 10.04
CA LEU A 148 -0.82 -12.40 10.86
C LEU A 148 -0.88 -10.87 10.75
N LEU A 149 0.27 -10.21 10.70
CA LEU A 149 0.36 -8.76 10.53
C LEU A 149 -0.23 -8.31 9.18
N LEU A 150 0.11 -8.99 8.08
CA LEU A 150 -0.43 -8.70 6.75
C LEU A 150 -1.92 -9.00 6.67
N LEU A 151 -2.38 -10.13 7.22
CA LEU A 151 -3.80 -10.49 7.27
C LEU A 151 -4.62 -9.47 8.09
N ASN A 152 -4.12 -9.07 9.25
CA ASN A 152 -4.75 -8.05 10.07
C ASN A 152 -4.80 -6.69 9.34
N THR A 153 -3.69 -6.32 8.68
CA THR A 153 -3.63 -5.06 7.91
C THR A 153 -4.59 -5.08 6.72
N LEU A 154 -4.73 -6.22 6.04
CA LEU A 154 -5.74 -6.43 5.02
C LEU A 154 -7.14 -6.22 5.60
N ALA A 155 -7.45 -6.82 6.75
CA ALA A 155 -8.76 -6.67 7.40
C ALA A 155 -9.07 -5.22 7.81
N ALA A 156 -8.06 -4.48 8.29
CA ALA A 156 -8.22 -3.11 8.79
C ALA A 156 -8.44 -2.03 7.72
N GLN A 157 -8.16 -2.32 6.44
CA GLN A 157 -8.33 -1.39 5.30
C GLN A 157 -7.70 0.01 5.53
N PRO A 158 -6.40 0.11 5.84
CA PRO A 158 -5.76 1.39 6.06
C PRO A 158 -5.75 2.26 4.80
N THR A 159 -5.80 3.57 4.97
CA THR A 159 -5.53 4.53 3.89
C THR A 159 -4.12 4.33 3.33
N ARG A 160 -3.91 4.58 2.03
CA ARG A 160 -2.63 4.48 1.31
C ARG A 160 -1.41 5.01 2.11
N ALA A 161 -1.50 6.23 2.64
CA ALA A 161 -0.39 6.85 3.38
C ALA A 161 -0.06 6.10 4.67
N ARG A 162 -1.07 5.74 5.46
CA ARG A 162 -0.90 4.93 6.69
C ARG A 162 -0.39 3.53 6.38
N ALA A 163 -0.82 2.93 5.29
CA ALA A 163 -0.36 1.62 4.82
C ALA A 163 1.15 1.65 4.53
N MET A 164 1.61 2.65 3.75
CA MET A 164 3.03 2.84 3.43
C MET A 164 3.89 3.16 4.66
N GLN A 165 3.40 4.03 5.55
CA GLN A 165 4.12 4.37 6.78
C GLN A 165 4.25 3.15 7.69
N SER A 166 3.15 2.43 7.91
CA SER A 166 3.13 1.21 8.73
C SER A 166 4.07 0.15 8.15
N LEU A 167 4.02 -0.08 6.84
CA LEU A 167 4.90 -1.03 6.15
C LEU A 167 6.38 -0.64 6.32
N GLY A 168 6.71 0.64 6.12
CA GLY A 168 8.06 1.15 6.33
C GLY A 168 8.55 0.89 7.76
N VAL A 169 7.74 1.20 8.77
CA VAL A 169 8.06 0.95 10.18
C VAL A 169 8.27 -0.53 10.45
N VAL A 170 7.38 -1.40 9.96
CA VAL A 170 7.47 -2.85 10.17
C VAL A 170 8.71 -3.46 9.52
N LEU A 171 9.00 -3.11 8.26
CA LEU A 171 10.18 -3.64 7.55
C LEU A 171 11.50 -3.17 8.19
N LEU A 172 11.59 -1.88 8.56
CA LEU A 172 12.76 -1.34 9.24
C LEU A 172 12.92 -1.91 10.66
N SER A 173 11.82 -2.10 11.38
CA SER A 173 11.87 -2.71 12.72
C SER A 173 12.33 -4.17 12.65
N ALA A 174 11.84 -4.93 11.66
CA ALA A 174 12.30 -6.29 11.41
C ALA A 174 13.78 -6.36 11.02
N PHE A 175 14.24 -5.39 10.22
CA PHE A 175 15.66 -5.25 9.88
C PHE A 175 16.51 -5.05 11.14
N VAL A 176 16.16 -4.08 11.99
CA VAL A 176 16.87 -3.81 13.25
C VAL A 176 16.85 -5.04 14.15
N LEU A 177 15.70 -5.71 14.27
CA LEU A 177 15.60 -6.93 15.07
C LEU A 177 16.55 -8.01 14.56
N LYS A 178 16.52 -8.33 13.26
CA LYS A 178 17.35 -9.41 12.68
C LYS A 178 18.84 -9.09 12.65
N TYR A 179 19.22 -7.89 12.20
CA TYR A 179 20.62 -7.58 11.89
C TYR A 179 21.36 -6.83 12.98
N VAL A 180 20.65 -6.17 13.90
CA VAL A 180 21.28 -5.46 15.03
C VAL A 180 21.06 -6.26 16.32
N VAL A 181 19.81 -6.58 16.65
CA VAL A 181 19.50 -7.23 17.92
C VAL A 181 19.97 -8.68 17.91
N LEU A 182 19.55 -9.50 16.94
CA LEU A 182 19.98 -10.91 16.89
C LEU A 182 21.51 -11.01 16.73
N ASP A 183 22.11 -10.23 15.83
CA ASP A 183 23.58 -10.27 15.63
C ASP A 183 24.34 -9.92 16.93
N SER A 184 23.88 -8.91 17.68
CA SER A 184 24.47 -8.56 18.97
C SER A 184 24.33 -9.64 20.05
N LEU A 185 23.25 -10.44 19.99
CA LEU A 185 23.01 -11.54 20.91
C LEU A 185 23.86 -12.77 20.60
N TYR A 186 24.17 -12.98 19.32
CA TYR A 186 24.98 -14.11 18.83
C TYR A 186 26.47 -13.78 18.66
N ALA A 187 26.87 -12.53 18.88
CA ALA A 187 28.27 -12.13 18.86
C ALA A 187 29.10 -12.99 19.85
N PRO A 188 30.30 -13.46 19.45
CA PRO A 188 31.09 -14.39 20.25
C PRO A 188 31.62 -13.77 21.56
N GLU A 189 31.72 -12.44 21.65
CA GLU A 189 32.20 -11.74 22.85
C GLU A 189 31.09 -11.64 23.92
N GLY A 190 31.36 -12.22 25.09
CA GLY A 190 30.35 -12.56 26.10
C GLY A 190 29.59 -11.39 26.72
N SER A 191 28.46 -11.03 26.13
CA SER A 191 27.50 -10.10 26.73
C SER A 191 26.62 -10.79 27.78
N LEU A 192 26.27 -10.09 28.86
CA LEU A 192 25.30 -10.56 29.87
C LEU A 192 23.94 -10.91 29.25
N ALA A 193 23.56 -10.22 28.18
CA ALA A 193 22.36 -10.52 27.39
C ALA A 193 22.42 -11.93 26.79
N ARG A 194 23.58 -12.38 26.32
CA ARG A 194 23.77 -13.77 25.87
C ARG A 194 23.45 -14.74 26.99
N LYS A 195 23.94 -14.53 28.22
CA LYS A 195 23.64 -15.44 29.35
C LYS A 195 22.14 -15.53 29.60
N VAL A 196 21.45 -14.40 29.70
CA VAL A 196 20.00 -14.36 29.94
C VAL A 196 19.21 -15.03 28.81
N VAL A 197 19.57 -14.72 27.55
CA VAL A 197 18.93 -15.29 26.37
C VAL A 197 19.21 -16.78 26.26
N THR A 198 20.43 -17.23 26.53
CA THR A 198 20.79 -18.66 26.50
C THR A 198 20.05 -19.43 27.58
N THR A 199 19.91 -18.89 28.79
CA THR A 199 19.15 -19.54 29.87
C THR A 199 17.65 -19.61 29.58
N LEU A 200 17.06 -18.55 29.00
CA LEU A 200 15.66 -18.57 28.55
C LEU A 200 15.44 -19.56 27.40
N ILE A 201 16.42 -19.65 26.50
CA ILE A 201 16.38 -20.53 25.34
C ILE A 201 16.59 -21.98 25.73
N GLU A 202 17.52 -22.31 26.63
CA GLU A 202 17.75 -23.69 27.11
C GLU A 202 16.51 -24.26 27.80
N GLY A 203 15.68 -23.41 28.43
CA GLY A 203 14.41 -23.83 29.02
C GLY A 203 13.29 -24.14 28.00
N VAL A 204 13.38 -23.62 26.77
CA VAL A 204 12.30 -23.69 25.76
C VAL A 204 12.73 -24.44 24.49
N SER A 205 14.03 -24.54 24.23
CA SER A 205 14.61 -25.09 23.01
C SER A 205 15.27 -26.42 23.31
N LEU A 206 14.61 -27.51 22.90
CA LEU A 206 15.18 -28.84 22.75
C LEU A 206 16.25 -28.87 21.62
N GLY A 207 17.27 -28.01 21.68
CA GLY A 207 18.46 -28.05 20.82
C GLY A 207 18.31 -27.56 19.37
N ALA A 208 17.23 -26.88 18.99
CA ALA A 208 16.90 -26.62 17.57
C ALA A 208 17.30 -25.21 17.04
N LEU A 209 18.07 -24.42 17.78
CA LEU A 209 18.45 -23.06 17.37
C LEU A 209 19.79 -23.03 16.64
N GLY A 210 19.79 -23.53 15.40
CA GLY A 210 20.87 -23.27 14.45
C GLY A 210 20.75 -21.85 13.90
N TYR A 211 21.45 -20.88 14.51
CA TYR A 211 21.66 -19.56 13.92
C TYR A 211 23.08 -19.48 13.35
N THR A 212 23.20 -19.18 12.07
CA THR A 212 24.49 -18.94 11.41
C THR A 212 24.74 -17.44 11.39
N ALA A 213 25.86 -17.00 11.96
CA ALA A 213 26.25 -15.60 11.95
C ALA A 213 26.53 -15.13 10.51
N HIS A 214 25.95 -14.00 10.12
CA HIS A 214 26.12 -13.41 8.79
C HIS A 214 27.22 -12.36 8.81
N GLY A 215 27.95 -12.22 7.70
CA GLY A 215 28.94 -11.15 7.58
C GLY A 215 28.30 -9.77 7.56
N ALA A 216 29.00 -8.76 8.07
CA ALA A 216 28.55 -7.37 8.12
C ALA A 216 28.08 -6.85 6.74
N ALA A 217 28.70 -7.31 5.65
CA ALA A 217 28.29 -7.00 4.28
C ALA A 217 26.82 -7.36 4.00
N THR A 218 26.32 -8.47 4.56
CA THR A 218 24.92 -8.89 4.40
C THR A 218 23.96 -7.88 5.01
N ALA A 219 24.28 -7.32 6.19
CA ALA A 219 23.44 -6.32 6.84
C ALA A 219 23.36 -5.02 6.03
N TYR A 220 24.50 -4.55 5.49
CA TYR A 220 24.53 -3.35 4.65
C TYR A 220 23.73 -3.53 3.35
N VAL A 221 23.89 -4.68 2.69
CA VAL A 221 23.10 -4.99 1.48
C VAL A 221 21.62 -5.08 1.82
N ALA A 222 21.24 -5.77 2.90
CA ALA A 222 19.85 -5.86 3.32
C ALA A 222 19.23 -4.50 3.63
N PHE A 223 19.99 -3.60 4.27
CA PHE A 223 19.55 -2.22 4.53
C PHE A 223 19.25 -1.47 3.23
N VAL A 224 20.20 -1.49 2.28
CA VAL A 224 20.02 -0.84 0.98
C VAL A 224 18.83 -1.43 0.22
N VAL A 225 18.67 -2.76 0.25
CA VAL A 225 17.55 -3.47 -0.38
C VAL A 225 16.20 -3.04 0.21
N VAL A 226 16.09 -2.92 1.53
CA VAL A 226 14.85 -2.47 2.19
C VAL A 226 14.52 -1.03 1.81
N LEU A 227 15.51 -0.13 1.84
CA LEU A 227 15.31 1.27 1.45
C LEU A 227 14.94 1.40 -0.03
N ALA A 228 15.65 0.68 -0.90
CA ALA A 228 15.39 0.64 -2.33
C ALA A 228 13.97 0.10 -2.59
N TYR A 229 13.55 -0.97 -1.91
CA TYR A 229 12.20 -1.51 -2.02
C TYR A 229 11.13 -0.48 -1.63
N LEU A 230 11.29 0.17 -0.46
CA LEU A 230 10.37 1.22 -0.02
C LEU A 230 10.31 2.37 -1.03
N PHE A 231 11.45 2.76 -1.60
CA PHE A 231 11.52 3.78 -2.64
C PHE A 231 10.82 3.35 -3.93
N ALA A 232 10.99 2.10 -4.37
CA ALA A 232 10.24 1.53 -5.50
C ALA A 232 8.73 1.59 -5.25
N LEU A 233 8.28 1.26 -4.04
CA LEU A 233 6.86 1.32 -3.69
C LEU A 233 6.30 2.74 -3.73
N VAL A 234 7.10 3.75 -3.34
CA VAL A 234 6.71 5.16 -3.45
C VAL A 234 6.62 5.61 -4.92
N LEU A 235 7.49 5.08 -5.78
CA LEU A 235 7.50 5.38 -7.22
C LEU A 235 6.40 4.67 -8.02
N LEU A 236 5.71 3.69 -7.44
CA LEU A 236 4.62 2.97 -8.11
C LEU A 236 3.52 3.95 -8.55
N PRO A 237 2.93 3.74 -9.74
CA PRO A 237 1.78 4.50 -10.18
C PRO A 237 0.59 4.18 -9.26
N GLY A 238 0.26 5.14 -8.39
CA GLY A 238 -0.93 5.09 -7.55
C GLY A 238 -1.99 6.06 -8.03
N ASP A 239 -3.24 5.86 -7.61
CA ASP A 239 -4.35 6.76 -7.91
C ASP A 239 -4.13 8.13 -7.23
N GLU A 240 -3.48 9.06 -7.94
CA GLU A 240 -3.44 10.47 -7.54
C GLU A 240 -4.78 11.17 -7.85
N MET A 241 -5.62 10.58 -8.71
CA MET A 241 -6.82 11.21 -9.28
C MET A 241 -7.91 11.59 -8.28
N THR A 242 -7.97 10.95 -7.10
CA THR A 242 -9.01 11.28 -6.10
C THR A 242 -8.66 12.48 -5.22
N THR A 243 -7.39 12.91 -5.19
CA THR A 243 -6.96 13.97 -4.25
C THR A 243 -7.32 15.37 -4.73
N THR A 244 -7.47 15.59 -6.04
CA THR A 244 -7.79 16.93 -6.59
C THR A 244 -9.29 17.22 -6.59
N VAL A 245 -10.12 16.19 -6.68
CA VAL A 245 -11.58 16.33 -6.78
C VAL A 245 -12.25 16.43 -5.39
N GLY A 246 -11.66 15.82 -4.37
CA GLY A 246 -12.16 15.86 -2.99
C GLY A 246 -12.21 17.24 -2.32
N PRO A 247 -11.15 18.07 -2.40
CA PRO A 247 -11.15 19.43 -1.85
C PRO A 247 -12.09 20.36 -2.61
N ALA A 248 -12.20 20.22 -3.93
CA ALA A 248 -13.10 21.03 -4.75
C ALA A 248 -14.58 20.70 -4.47
N LEU A 249 -14.93 19.41 -4.31
CA LEU A 249 -16.27 19.00 -3.91
C LEU A 249 -16.60 19.34 -2.45
N ARG A 250 -15.61 19.27 -1.53
CA ARG A 250 -15.81 19.74 -0.15
C ARG A 250 -15.94 21.26 -0.08
N ALA A 251 -15.15 22.01 -0.85
CA ALA A 251 -15.28 23.47 -0.95
C ALA A 251 -16.64 23.87 -1.53
N GLY A 252 -17.13 23.15 -2.55
CA GLY A 252 -18.48 23.34 -3.10
C GLY A 252 -19.58 23.07 -2.07
N ARG A 253 -19.51 21.93 -1.35
CA ARG A 253 -20.49 21.60 -0.30
C ARG A 253 -20.43 22.50 0.93
N GLN A 254 -19.25 23.03 1.25
CA GLN A 254 -19.06 23.92 2.40
C GLN A 254 -19.51 25.34 2.07
N LEU A 255 -19.37 25.79 0.81
CA LEU A 255 -20.02 27.01 0.31
C LEU A 255 -21.55 26.87 0.24
N GLU A 256 -22.08 25.67 0.01
CA GLU A 256 -23.51 25.39 0.04
C GLU A 256 -24.06 25.33 1.49
N ALA A 257 -23.27 24.80 2.44
CA ALA A 257 -23.62 24.76 3.86
C ALA A 257 -23.50 26.13 4.55
N ASP A 258 -22.46 26.90 4.23
CA ASP A 258 -22.31 28.30 4.69
C ASP A 258 -23.24 29.25 3.92
N GLY A 259 -23.80 28.80 2.80
CA GLY A 259 -24.80 29.49 1.98
C GLY A 259 -26.24 29.37 2.49
N HIS A 260 -26.43 29.18 3.80
CA HIS A 260 -27.74 29.31 4.42
C HIS A 260 -28.18 30.78 4.40
N GLY A 261 -29.12 31.10 3.52
CA GLY A 261 -30.02 32.23 3.76
C GLY A 261 -30.44 33.06 2.55
N LEU A 262 -29.84 32.89 1.36
CA LEU A 262 -30.43 33.49 0.16
C LEU A 262 -31.41 32.50 -0.42
N GLY A 263 -32.63 32.54 0.14
CA GLY A 263 -33.75 31.71 -0.24
C GLY A 263 -33.83 31.57 -1.76
N VAL A 264 -33.63 30.34 -2.23
CA VAL A 264 -34.13 29.92 -3.53
C VAL A 264 -35.64 29.93 -3.37
N GLY A 265 -36.19 31.12 -3.57
CA GLY A 265 -37.60 31.34 -3.80
C GLY A 265 -38.00 30.33 -4.86
N ARG A 266 -38.91 29.47 -4.45
CA ARG A 266 -39.73 28.59 -5.27
C ARG A 266 -40.43 29.47 -6.31
N LEU A 267 -39.71 29.88 -7.36
CA LEU A 267 -40.30 30.50 -8.54
C LEU A 267 -41.16 29.41 -9.16
N GLY A 268 -42.47 29.69 -9.14
CA GLY A 268 -43.53 28.74 -9.42
C GLY A 268 -43.27 27.96 -10.69
N GLU A 269 -43.58 26.66 -10.62
CA GLU A 269 -43.95 25.86 -11.77
C GLU A 269 -44.96 26.63 -12.62
N PRO A 270 -44.62 27.06 -13.86
CA PRO A 270 -45.64 27.34 -14.83
C PRO A 270 -46.20 25.98 -15.26
N ALA A 271 -47.47 25.74 -14.91
CA ALA A 271 -48.26 24.64 -15.45
C ALA A 271 -48.20 24.70 -16.98
N LEU A 272 -47.49 23.75 -17.59
CA LEU A 272 -47.47 23.54 -19.02
C LEU A 272 -48.75 22.81 -19.42
N PRO A 273 -49.62 23.43 -20.25
CA PRO A 273 -50.75 22.74 -20.86
C PRO A 273 -50.29 22.05 -22.14
N GLY A 274 -50.45 20.73 -22.18
CA GLY A 274 -50.39 19.95 -23.43
C GLY A 274 -49.14 19.11 -23.58
N GLU A 275 -49.02 18.04 -22.79
CA GLU A 275 -48.18 16.90 -23.16
C GLU A 275 -49.08 15.80 -23.75
N PRO A 276 -48.98 15.50 -25.06
CA PRO A 276 -49.73 14.40 -25.67
C PRO A 276 -49.20 13.06 -25.19
N ALA A 277 -50.14 12.20 -24.77
CA ALA A 277 -49.90 10.84 -24.30
C ALA A 277 -49.04 10.03 -25.30
N LEU A 278 -47.83 9.65 -24.86
CA LEU A 278 -47.03 8.63 -25.52
C LEU A 278 -47.37 7.24 -24.95
N PRO A 279 -47.33 6.20 -25.79
CA PRO A 279 -47.92 4.91 -25.51
C PRO A 279 -47.14 4.11 -24.47
N THR A 280 -47.91 3.56 -23.53
CA THR A 280 -47.56 2.48 -22.61
C THR A 280 -46.81 1.37 -23.33
N VAL A 281 -45.50 1.27 -23.10
CA VAL A 281 -44.69 0.10 -23.48
C VAL A 281 -44.95 -0.97 -22.43
N THR A 282 -45.71 -1.98 -22.84
CA THR A 282 -46.05 -3.18 -22.09
C THR A 282 -44.76 -3.95 -21.75
N ALA A 283 -44.42 -4.03 -20.47
CA ALA A 283 -43.36 -4.89 -19.98
C ALA A 283 -43.72 -6.37 -20.22
N THR A 284 -42.91 -7.07 -20.99
CA THR A 284 -42.96 -8.54 -21.13
C THR A 284 -42.31 -9.19 -19.91
N PRO A 285 -43.00 -10.07 -19.16
CA PRO A 285 -42.41 -10.82 -18.07
C PRO A 285 -41.57 -11.98 -18.63
N ALA A 286 -40.25 -11.90 -18.51
CA ALA A 286 -39.35 -12.98 -18.85
C ALA A 286 -39.32 -14.03 -17.73
N SER A 287 -40.20 -15.02 -17.90
CA SER A 287 -40.00 -16.45 -17.66
C SER A 287 -39.11 -16.87 -16.48
N ASP A 288 -39.79 -17.10 -15.36
CA ASP A 288 -39.41 -18.06 -14.32
C ASP A 288 -39.17 -19.45 -14.94
N ALA A 289 -37.90 -19.88 -15.00
CA ALA A 289 -37.54 -21.28 -15.22
C ALA A 289 -36.99 -21.85 -13.91
N ARG A 290 -37.91 -22.28 -13.03
CA ARG A 290 -37.62 -23.13 -11.89
C ARG A 290 -37.13 -24.50 -12.39
N LEU A 291 -35.82 -24.72 -12.33
CA LEU A 291 -35.25 -26.06 -12.45
C LEU A 291 -35.47 -26.80 -11.13
N ALA A 292 -36.33 -27.82 -11.15
CA ALA A 292 -36.54 -28.73 -10.03
C ALA A 292 -35.31 -29.64 -9.84
N PRO A 293 -34.87 -29.93 -8.60
CA PRO A 293 -33.89 -30.98 -8.37
C PRO A 293 -34.53 -32.38 -8.54
N PRO A 294 -33.80 -33.36 -9.11
CA PRO A 294 -34.30 -34.73 -9.27
C PRO A 294 -34.43 -35.43 -7.91
N ARG A 295 -35.57 -36.14 -7.73
CA ARG A 295 -35.79 -37.09 -6.63
C ARG A 295 -34.80 -38.26 -6.76
N PRO A 296 -34.15 -38.68 -5.67
CA PRO A 296 -33.50 -39.98 -5.61
C PRO A 296 -34.52 -41.04 -5.15
N ASP A 297 -34.86 -41.96 -6.03
CA ASP A 297 -35.37 -43.29 -5.67
C ASP A 297 -34.64 -44.33 -6.54
N ASP A 298 -34.47 -45.51 -5.93
CA ASP A 298 -33.99 -46.78 -6.49
C ASP A 298 -32.47 -47.01 -6.62
N ARG A 299 -31.84 -47.40 -5.50
CA ARG A 299 -31.22 -48.73 -5.30
C ARG A 299 -30.77 -48.98 -3.87
#